data_AF-A0AAV4GA37-F1
#
_entry.id   AF-A0AAV4GA37-F1
#
_cell.length_a   1.000
_cell.length_b   1.000
_cell.length_c   1.000
_cell.angle_alpha   90.00
_cell.angle_beta   90.00
_cell.angle_gamma   90.00
#
_symmetry.space_group_name_H-M   'P 1'
#
loop_
_entity.id
_entity.type
_entity.pdbx_description
1 polymer ?
#
loop_
_entity_poly.entity_id
_entity_poly.type
_entity_poly.pdbx_seq_one_letter_code
_entity_poly.pdbx_strand_id
1 'polypeptide(L)' 'MLRISWTQRKSNETVLIEANSRRSLIKTIRKRQATFLGHVMRREKLEHLITTGKLHGKRGRGKQREKMMDGLKRWLGSG' A
#
# COMPACT_ATOMS: atom_id res chain seq x y z
N MET A 1 -10.10 -14.56 -17.99
CA MET A 1 -8.76 -14.50 -17.35
C MET A 1 -7.72 -14.41 -18.46
N LEU A 2 -6.78 -13.46 -18.39
CA LEU A 2 -5.76 -13.30 -19.45
C LEU A 2 -4.76 -14.46 -19.39
N ARG A 3 -4.51 -15.12 -20.52
CA ARG A 3 -3.57 -16.26 -20.64
C ARG A 3 -2.13 -15.76 -20.87
N ILE A 4 -1.63 -14.93 -19.95
CA ILE A 4 -0.28 -14.34 -20.08
C ILE A 4 0.75 -15.36 -19.60
N SER A 5 1.70 -15.72 -20.47
CA SER A 5 2.83 -16.57 -20.07
C SER A 5 3.78 -15.81 -19.16
N TRP A 6 4.29 -16.46 -18.12
CA TRP A 6 5.29 -15.88 -17.22
C TRP A 6 6.62 -15.58 -17.94
N THR A 7 6.93 -16.28 -19.04
CA THR A 7 8.11 -16.02 -19.89
C THR A 7 7.99 -14.75 -20.72
N GLN A 8 6.76 -14.25 -20.91
CA GLN A 8 6.48 -13.08 -21.72
C GLN A 8 6.96 -11.77 -21.06
N ARG A 9 7.29 -11.81 -19.75
CA ARG A 9 7.83 -10.69 -18.95
C ARG A 9 7.10 -9.36 -19.17
N LYS A 10 5.78 -9.40 -19.38
CA LYS A 10 4.95 -8.21 -19.53
C LYS A 10 4.97 -7.37 -18.25
N SER A 11 4.99 -6.04 -18.42
CA SER A 11 4.91 -5.12 -17.29
C SER A 11 3.51 -5.20 -16.64
N ASN A 12 3.45 -5.02 -15.32
CA ASN A 12 2.17 -5.01 -14.59
C ASN A 12 1.21 -3.91 -15.09
N GLU A 13 1.73 -2.83 -15.65
CA GLU A 13 0.92 -1.74 -16.21
C GLU A 13 0.24 -2.15 -17.51
N THR A 14 0.98 -2.81 -18.40
CA THR A 14 0.43 -3.38 -19.64
C THR A 14 -0.64 -4.42 -19.33
N VAL A 15 -0.38 -5.32 -18.36
CA VAL A 15 -1.36 -6.33 -17.94
C VAL A 15 -2.63 -5.69 -17.37
N LEU A 16 -2.51 -4.60 -16.64
CA LEU A 16 -3.66 -3.90 -16.07
C LEU A 16 -4.57 -3.27 -17.13
N ILE A 17 -3.96 -2.66 -18.17
CA ILE A 17 -4.68 -2.09 -19.31
C ILE A 17 -5.40 -3.20 -20.08
N GLU A 18 -4.68 -4.28 -20.41
CA GLU A 18 -5.22 -5.44 -21.14
C GLU A 18 -6.35 -6.14 -20.37
N ALA A 19 -6.27 -6.16 -19.04
CA ALA A 19 -7.29 -6.73 -18.18
C ALA A 19 -8.51 -5.81 -18.00
N ASN A 20 -8.47 -4.59 -18.56
CA ASN A 20 -9.45 -3.52 -18.38
C ASN A 20 -9.93 -3.38 -16.93
N SER A 21 -8.98 -3.50 -16.00
CA SER A 21 -9.27 -3.64 -14.58
C SER A 21 -8.89 -2.38 -13.83
N ARG A 22 -9.76 -1.94 -12.92
CA ARG A 22 -9.47 -0.81 -12.04
C ARG A 22 -8.61 -1.27 -10.88
N ARG A 23 -7.66 -0.42 -10.43
CA ARG A 23 -6.95 -0.60 -9.16
C ARG A 23 -7.89 -0.35 -7.97
N SER A 24 -8.92 -1.17 -7.78
CA SER A 24 -9.92 -1.02 -6.70
C SER A 24 -9.36 -1.39 -5.34
N LEU A 25 -8.53 -2.45 -5.28
CA LEU A 25 -7.95 -2.94 -4.04
C LEU A 25 -7.05 -1.89 -3.35
N ILE A 26 -6.28 -1.13 -4.12
CA ILE A 26 -5.40 -0.09 -3.54
C ILE A 26 -6.21 1.01 -2.86
N LYS A 27 -7.40 1.35 -3.38
CA LYS A 27 -8.31 2.32 -2.74
C LYS A 27 -8.82 1.79 -1.40
N THR A 28 -9.22 0.52 -1.35
CA THR A 28 -9.67 -0.12 -0.11
C THR A 28 -8.55 -0.21 0.93
N ILE A 29 -7.34 -0.59 0.52
CA ILE A 29 -6.17 -0.65 1.41
C ILE A 29 -5.87 0.74 1.99
N ARG A 30 -5.81 1.75 1.12
CA ARG A 30 -5.60 3.14 1.51
C ARG A 30 -6.65 3.63 2.49
N LYS A 31 -7.95 3.40 2.21
CA LYS A 31 -9.04 3.76 3.13
C LYS A 31 -8.85 3.13 4.51
N ARG A 32 -8.53 1.84 4.56
CA ARG A 32 -8.28 1.12 5.82
C ARG A 32 -7.06 1.69 6.58
N GLN A 33 -5.98 2.00 5.88
CA GLN A 33 -4.78 2.62 6.46
C GLN A 33 -5.08 3.99 7.06
N ALA A 34 -5.86 4.83 6.38
CA ALA A 34 -6.29 6.14 6.88
C ALA A 34 -7.21 6.01 8.11
N THR A 35 -8.20 5.11 8.08
CA THR A 35 -9.09 4.86 9.23
C THR A 35 -8.31 4.38 10.45
N PHE A 36 -7.35 3.47 10.26
CA PHE A 36 -6.48 2.99 11.33
C PHE A 36 -5.63 4.13 11.92
N LEU A 37 -5.04 4.98 11.08
CA LEU A 37 -4.32 6.15 11.55
C LEU A 37 -5.22 7.08 12.37
N GLY A 38 -6.43 7.37 11.90
CA GLY A 38 -7.40 8.18 12.64
C GLY A 38 -7.75 7.58 14.01
N HIS A 39 -7.81 6.25 14.13
CA HIS A 39 -8.00 5.59 15.42
C HIS A 39 -6.78 5.75 16.35
N VAL A 40 -5.57 5.62 15.81
CA VAL A 40 -4.33 5.83 16.56
C VAL A 40 -4.22 7.27 17.07
N MET A 41 -4.52 8.25 16.21
CA MET A 41 -4.45 9.66 16.55
C MET A 41 -5.39 10.04 17.69
N ARG A 42 -6.60 9.45 17.75
CA ARG A 42 -7.55 9.68 18.85
C ARG A 42 -7.14 9.06 20.18
N ARG A 43 -6.20 8.11 20.19
CA ARG A 43 -5.72 7.43 21.41
C ARG A 43 -4.34 7.90 21.86
N GLU A 44 -3.81 8.98 21.27
CA GLU A 44 -2.48 9.55 21.56
C GLU A 44 -1.31 8.55 21.38
N LYS A 45 -1.50 7.46 20.61
CA LYS A 45 -0.45 6.44 20.38
C LYS A 45 0.39 6.71 19.13
N LEU A 46 0.42 7.97 18.67
CA LEU A 46 1.05 8.34 17.41
C LEU A 46 2.58 8.23 17.48
N GLU A 47 3.17 8.56 18.62
CA GLU A 47 4.62 8.61 18.84
C GLU A 47 5.27 7.25 18.59
N HIS A 48 4.68 6.18 19.12
CA HIS A 48 5.14 4.81 18.90
C HIS A 48 5.09 4.42 17.42
N LEU A 49 4.03 4.82 16.72
CA LEU A 49 3.85 4.54 15.30
C LEU A 49 4.78 5.34 14.41
N ILE A 50 5.14 6.57 14.78
CA ILE A 50 6.14 7.38 14.06
C ILE A 50 7.55 6.80 14.27
N THR A 51 7.92 6.49 15.51
CA THR A 51 9.27 6.01 15.88
C THR A 51 9.54 4.61 15.33
N THR A 52 8.58 3.69 15.45
CA THR A 52 8.75 2.34 14.89
C THR A 52 8.46 2.31 13.40
N GLY A 53 7.47 3.09 12.94
CA GLY A 53 6.85 3.07 11.60
C GLY A 53 6.35 1.69 11.14
N LYS A 54 6.25 0.72 12.07
CA LYS A 54 5.86 -0.66 11.80
C LYS A 54 4.37 -0.79 12.10
N LEU A 55 3.58 -1.19 11.10
CA LEU A 55 2.31 -1.87 11.36
C LEU A 55 2.64 -3.27 11.91
N HIS A 56 1.90 -3.74 12.91
CA HIS A 56 2.10 -5.07 13.50
C HIS A 56 2.07 -6.17 12.41
N GLY A 57 3.08 -7.06 12.38
CA GLY A 57 3.15 -8.19 11.45
C GLY A 57 4.57 -8.71 11.16
N LYS A 58 4.70 -10.02 10.89
CA LYS A 58 5.97 -10.68 10.50
C LYS A 58 6.14 -10.62 8.97
N ARG A 59 7.40 -10.52 8.49
CA ARG A 59 7.73 -10.09 7.10
C ARG A 59 8.08 -11.26 6.17
N GLY A 60 7.86 -11.07 4.85
CA GLY A 60 8.54 -11.82 3.78
C GLY A 60 9.88 -11.20 3.37
N ARG A 61 10.79 -11.97 2.76
CA ARG A 61 12.11 -11.52 2.25
C ARG A 61 11.94 -10.55 1.06
N GLY A 62 12.81 -9.53 0.95
CA GLY A 62 12.83 -8.58 -0.19
C GLY A 62 12.67 -7.09 0.17
N LYS A 63 11.91 -6.33 -0.63
CA LYS A 63 11.73 -4.85 -0.66
C LYS A 63 11.92 -4.09 0.68
N GLN A 64 12.66 -2.98 0.67
CA GLN A 64 12.82 -2.09 1.84
C GLN A 64 11.48 -1.48 2.28
N ARG A 65 11.34 -1.23 3.59
CA ARG A 65 10.09 -0.73 4.18
C ARG A 65 9.86 0.74 3.81
N GLU A 66 8.78 1.02 3.10
CA GLU A 66 8.18 2.34 3.09
C GLU A 66 7.54 2.58 4.47
N LYS A 67 7.94 3.63 5.19
CA LYS A 67 7.31 3.93 6.48
C LYS A 67 5.85 4.29 6.22
N MET A 68 4.93 3.90 7.10
CA MET A 68 3.50 4.18 6.94
C MET A 68 3.23 5.67 6.69
N MET A 69 3.93 6.55 7.41
CA MET A 69 3.85 8.01 7.22
C MET A 69 4.43 8.47 5.88
N ASP A 70 5.56 7.90 5.44
CA ASP A 70 6.15 8.22 4.12
C ASP A 70 5.22 7.78 2.99
N GLY A 71 4.56 6.64 3.16
CA GLY A 71 3.50 6.19 2.29
C GLY A 71 2.37 7.19 2.26
N LEU A 72 1.72 7.44 3.40
CA LEU A 72 0.62 8.41 3.53
C LEU A 72 0.95 9.75 2.87
N LYS A 73 2.13 10.33 3.14
CA LYS A 73 2.58 11.56 2.50
C LYS A 73 2.64 11.43 0.98
N ARG A 74 3.16 10.32 0.45
CA ARG A 74 3.25 10.07 -0.99
C ARG A 74 1.89 10.03 -1.68
N TRP A 75 0.87 9.38 -1.11
CA TRP A 75 -0.44 9.25 -1.80
C TRP A 75 -1.47 10.31 -1.41
N LEU A 76 -1.31 11.01 -0.28
CA LEU A 76 -2.14 12.16 0.07
C LEU A 76 -1.62 13.47 -0.55
N GLY A 77 -0.31 13.62 -0.72
CA GLY A 77 0.31 14.80 -1.35
C GLY A 77 0.40 14.76 -2.88
N SER A 78 -0.11 13.71 -3.52
CA SER A 78 -0.23 13.59 -4.98
C SER A 78 -1.67 13.75 -5.47
N GLY A 79 -2.49 14.47 -4.68
CA GLY A 79 -3.86 14.84 -5.03
C GLY A 79 -3.89 16.15 -5.81
#